data_AF-A0AAN7YSV3-F1
#
_entry.id   AF-A0AAN7YSV3-F1
#
_cell.length_a   1.000
_cell.length_b   1.000
_cell.length_c   1.000
_cell.angle_alpha   90.00
_cell.angle_beta   90.00
_cell.angle_gamma   90.00
#
_symmetry.space_group_name_H-M   'P 1'
#
loop_
_entity.id
_entity.type
_entity.pdbx_description
1 polymer ?
#
loop_
_entity_poly.entity_id
_entity_poly.type
_entity_poly.pdbx_seq_one_letter_code
_entity_poly.pdbx_strand_id
1 'polypeptide(L)'
;MFYKIKFKKIFFFLVFIIVNFKKNNASPTLSNFLSVSSDNFFIETEYCPPPLLYRYSSDLEGDKGRGYKYVKFPNDTMSHCVHPCPSLYFSDRDWTTMMDMSLIVATISFFASIFLLLTYSPLMNPSYNNRHTIGILSMSFGIFLIMFTDMYNLKKRFTLGCPSETRFAVQNDADCFITGLIFQFGCVSAVFFWTALSLDLYFQITNRNISRKYDLYYFIGVNFISLLFTFIPVISKSYGFGDFALGCWILDFNYALGCFWIPLSVCLIFSTVVVLMILYEVYKIYKASNQKTSLKGHIKPLLCLISNCFEFFYVFGYSLYLATKLTELHDNMDAYIKCLFINAHNDPDTYVCPDHRLNLAPQFLFFLSLRLLGVSGIIFYGTNSKVKKIWKNSILLNNRFLGKYFSSNSGTSTPVGSKNRSKTSSQLYDNSFGDSGILEEIKEYDEKVKNNSIITPVGDDNNENNNNISSNDIHEIELTNI
;
A
#
# COMPACT_ATOMS: atom_id res chain seq x y z
N MET A 1 20.12 -20.39 -16.75
CA MET A 1 19.26 -20.81 -17.88
C MET A 1 17.89 -21.38 -17.44
N PHE A 2 17.77 -22.08 -16.30
CA PHE A 2 16.50 -22.62 -15.77
C PHE A 2 15.39 -21.59 -15.45
N TYR A 3 15.73 -20.32 -15.21
CA TYR A 3 14.76 -19.28 -14.87
C TYR A 3 13.92 -18.77 -16.07
N LYS A 4 14.44 -18.83 -17.30
CA LYS A 4 13.73 -18.33 -18.49
C LYS A 4 12.50 -19.17 -18.87
N ILE A 5 12.52 -20.47 -18.57
CA ILE A 5 11.46 -21.41 -19.01
C ILE A 5 10.23 -21.34 -18.09
N LYS A 6 10.40 -21.12 -16.78
CA LYS A 6 9.27 -21.01 -15.84
C LYS A 6 8.51 -19.69 -15.95
N PHE A 7 9.21 -18.60 -16.23
CA PHE A 7 8.59 -17.28 -16.38
C PHE A 7 7.61 -17.21 -17.55
N LYS A 8 7.95 -17.84 -18.69
CA LYS A 8 7.09 -17.85 -19.88
C LYS A 8 5.76 -18.56 -19.65
N LYS A 9 5.75 -19.65 -18.86
CA LYS A 9 4.53 -20.39 -18.52
C LYS A 9 3.61 -19.61 -17.58
N ILE A 10 4.17 -18.92 -16.59
CA ILE A 10 3.40 -18.07 -15.66
C ILE A 10 2.80 -16.89 -16.42
N PHE A 11 3.58 -16.23 -17.28
CA PHE A 11 3.09 -15.14 -18.12
C PHE A 11 1.93 -15.59 -19.02
N PHE A 12 2.05 -16.75 -19.68
CA PHE A 12 0.96 -17.31 -20.50
C PHE A 12 -0.29 -17.65 -19.69
N PHE A 13 -0.13 -18.17 -18.47
CA PHE A 13 -1.26 -18.46 -17.59
C PHE A 13 -2.01 -17.18 -17.18
N LEU A 14 -1.30 -16.08 -16.96
CA LEU A 14 -1.92 -14.79 -16.62
C LEU A 14 -2.63 -14.15 -17.80
N VAL A 15 -1.99 -14.16 -18.98
CA VAL A 15 -2.64 -13.72 -20.21
C VAL A 15 -3.89 -14.56 -20.47
N PHE A 16 -3.83 -15.87 -20.22
CA PHE A 16 -4.99 -16.76 -20.33
C PHE A 16 -6.10 -16.41 -19.33
N ILE A 17 -5.79 -16.10 -18.07
CA ILE A 17 -6.80 -15.64 -17.10
C ILE A 17 -7.44 -14.33 -17.56
N ILE A 18 -6.64 -13.34 -17.99
CA ILE A 18 -7.14 -12.03 -18.45
C ILE A 18 -8.03 -12.18 -19.70
N VAL A 19 -7.62 -13.02 -20.66
CA VAL A 19 -8.36 -13.25 -21.90
C VAL A 19 -9.68 -14.00 -21.64
N ASN A 20 -9.69 -14.98 -20.74
CA ASN A 20 -10.94 -15.68 -20.40
C ASN A 20 -11.88 -14.82 -19.55
N PHE A 21 -11.36 -13.91 -18.72
CA PHE A 21 -12.19 -12.95 -17.99
C PHE A 21 -13.00 -12.06 -18.94
N LYS A 22 -12.40 -11.62 -20.06
CA LYS A 22 -13.10 -10.82 -21.07
C LYS A 22 -14.25 -11.58 -21.75
N LYS A 23 -14.18 -12.91 -21.81
CA LYS A 23 -15.16 -13.75 -22.51
C LYS A 23 -16.41 -14.06 -21.68
N ASN A 24 -16.32 -13.98 -20.35
CA ASN A 24 -17.45 -14.23 -19.45
C ASN A 24 -18.30 -13.00 -19.11
N ASN A 25 -17.91 -11.80 -19.57
CA ASN A 25 -18.72 -10.58 -19.44
C ASN A 25 -19.74 -10.40 -20.58
N ALA A 26 -19.92 -11.40 -21.45
CA ALA A 26 -21.09 -11.43 -22.33
C ALA A 26 -22.31 -11.75 -21.47
N SER A 27 -23.12 -10.73 -21.17
CA SER A 27 -24.30 -10.84 -20.31
C SER A 27 -25.14 -12.06 -20.68
N PRO A 28 -25.48 -12.94 -19.71
CA PRO A 28 -26.48 -13.96 -19.95
C PRO A 28 -27.80 -13.26 -20.28
N THR A 29 -28.31 -13.48 -21.49
CA THR A 29 -29.65 -13.04 -21.89
C THR A 29 -30.67 -13.80 -21.05
N LEU A 30 -31.16 -13.15 -19.99
CA LEU A 30 -32.18 -13.68 -19.09
C LEU A 30 -33.55 -13.63 -19.79
N SER A 31 -33.78 -14.54 -20.74
CA SER A 31 -35.11 -14.84 -21.25
C SER A 31 -35.75 -15.89 -20.34
N ASN A 32 -36.80 -15.50 -19.60
CA ASN A 32 -37.82 -16.34 -18.93
C ASN A 32 -38.02 -16.02 -17.44
N PHE A 33 -38.40 -14.80 -17.09
CA PHE A 33 -39.16 -14.59 -15.85
C PHE A 33 -40.27 -13.55 -16.07
N LEU A 34 -41.51 -14.04 -15.90
CA LEU A 34 -42.77 -13.30 -15.75
C LEU A 34 -43.26 -12.50 -16.96
N SER A 35 -44.17 -13.13 -17.72
CA SER A 35 -45.18 -12.44 -18.52
C SER A 35 -46.18 -11.75 -17.59
N VAL A 36 -45.79 -10.63 -16.99
CA VAL A 36 -46.75 -9.67 -16.43
C VAL A 36 -47.40 -8.99 -17.62
N SER A 37 -48.73 -9.08 -17.71
CA SER A 37 -49.56 -8.47 -18.73
C SER A 37 -49.19 -7.00 -18.91
N SER A 38 -48.73 -6.66 -20.11
CA SER A 38 -48.27 -5.35 -20.56
C SER A 38 -49.44 -4.39 -20.83
N ASP A 39 -50.29 -4.17 -19.82
CA ASP A 39 -51.32 -3.14 -19.90
C ASP A 39 -50.72 -1.79 -19.47
N ASN A 40 -50.43 -0.94 -20.46
CA ASN A 40 -50.20 0.51 -20.41
C ASN A 40 -49.88 1.14 -19.03
N PHE A 41 -48.75 0.76 -18.42
CA PHE A 41 -48.22 1.42 -17.23
C PHE A 41 -47.47 2.71 -17.63
N PHE A 42 -48.19 3.66 -18.23
CA PHE A 42 -47.71 5.05 -18.36
C PHE A 42 -48.21 5.82 -17.15
N ILE A 43 -47.48 5.68 -16.05
CA ILE A 43 -47.73 6.52 -14.88
C ILE A 43 -46.92 7.81 -15.05
N GLU A 44 -47.59 8.85 -15.55
CA GLU A 44 -47.10 10.23 -15.55
C GLU A 44 -47.26 10.83 -14.14
N THR A 45 -46.72 10.16 -13.12
CA THR A 45 -46.82 10.66 -11.74
C THR A 45 -45.59 11.46 -11.38
N GLU A 46 -45.83 12.66 -10.84
CA GLU A 46 -44.88 13.45 -10.05
C GLU A 46 -44.48 12.76 -8.73
N TYR A 47 -44.90 11.51 -8.51
CA TYR A 47 -44.69 10.72 -7.31
C TYR A 47 -43.61 9.65 -7.53
N CYS A 48 -42.66 9.59 -6.60
CA CYS A 48 -41.68 8.51 -6.50
C CYS A 48 -41.85 7.78 -5.17
N PRO A 49 -42.03 6.44 -5.18
CA PRO A 49 -42.17 5.70 -3.95
C PRO A 49 -40.87 5.77 -3.12
N PRO A 50 -40.94 6.03 -1.81
CA PRO A 50 -39.76 6.02 -0.95
C PRO A 50 -38.99 4.68 -1.03
N PRO A 51 -37.64 4.70 -0.98
CA PRO A 51 -36.76 5.84 -0.73
C PRO A 51 -36.31 6.59 -2.00
N LEU A 52 -36.95 6.37 -3.15
CA LEU A 52 -36.62 7.10 -4.38
C LEU A 52 -37.04 8.57 -4.27
N LEU A 53 -36.32 9.44 -4.96
CA LEU A 53 -36.57 10.88 -4.94
C LEU A 53 -37.04 11.36 -6.31
N TYR A 54 -38.05 12.24 -6.33
CA TYR A 54 -38.52 12.85 -7.57
C TYR A 54 -37.59 13.98 -8.02
N ARG A 55 -37.26 13.96 -9.30
CA ARG A 55 -36.49 15.02 -9.96
C ARG A 55 -36.93 15.18 -11.41
N TYR A 56 -37.72 16.22 -11.65
CA TYR A 56 -38.03 16.63 -13.01
C TYR A 56 -36.76 17.04 -13.77
N SER A 57 -36.66 16.63 -15.03
CA SER A 57 -35.60 17.06 -15.93
C SER A 57 -36.06 16.96 -17.39
N SER A 58 -35.78 18.01 -18.16
CA SER A 58 -36.00 18.03 -19.60
C SER A 58 -34.86 17.39 -20.40
N ASP A 59 -33.72 17.10 -19.77
CA ASP A 59 -32.54 16.51 -20.40
C ASP A 59 -31.95 15.41 -19.51
N LEU A 60 -32.60 14.25 -19.56
CA LEU A 60 -32.23 13.08 -18.74
C LEU A 60 -30.83 12.57 -19.08
N GLU A 61 -30.41 12.61 -20.35
CA GLU A 61 -29.07 12.16 -20.76
C GLU A 61 -27.97 13.12 -20.29
N GLY A 62 -28.17 14.43 -20.41
CA GLY A 62 -27.26 15.43 -19.84
C GLY A 62 -27.15 15.30 -18.32
N ASP A 63 -28.26 15.00 -17.63
CA ASP A 63 -28.26 14.78 -16.18
C ASP A 63 -27.52 13.52 -15.74
N LYS A 64 -27.54 12.43 -16.52
CA LYS A 64 -26.66 11.28 -16.24
C LYS A 64 -25.20 11.69 -16.22
N GLY A 65 -24.78 12.53 -17.17
CA GLY A 65 -23.43 13.12 -17.21
C GLY A 65 -23.10 14.04 -16.04
N ARG A 66 -24.13 14.54 -15.33
CA ARG A 66 -24.00 15.32 -14.08
C ARG A 66 -24.02 14.46 -12.81
N GLY A 67 -24.19 13.14 -12.93
CA GLY A 67 -24.17 12.19 -11.81
C GLY A 67 -25.55 11.83 -11.25
N TYR A 68 -26.63 12.12 -11.97
CA TYR A 68 -27.98 11.65 -11.61
C TYR A 68 -28.19 10.23 -12.13
N LYS A 69 -28.69 9.35 -11.26
CA LYS A 69 -29.00 7.96 -11.60
C LYS A 69 -30.51 7.77 -11.64
N TYR A 70 -31.10 7.95 -12.81
CA TYR A 70 -32.53 7.74 -13.02
C TYR A 70 -32.87 6.26 -13.04
N VAL A 71 -34.04 5.93 -12.49
CA VAL A 71 -34.60 4.59 -12.58
C VAL A 71 -35.05 4.31 -14.01
N LYS A 72 -34.62 3.17 -14.54
CA LYS A 72 -34.94 2.69 -15.88
C LYS A 72 -35.97 1.57 -15.79
N PHE A 73 -37.06 1.68 -16.55
CA PHE A 73 -38.09 0.64 -16.64
C PHE A 73 -37.74 -0.42 -17.71
N PRO A 74 -38.39 -1.61 -17.68
CA PRO A 74 -38.12 -2.70 -18.63
C PRO A 74 -38.30 -2.35 -20.11
N ASN A 75 -39.11 -1.34 -20.42
CA ASN A 75 -39.34 -0.80 -21.77
C ASN A 75 -38.28 0.24 -22.19
N ASP A 76 -37.16 0.31 -21.48
CA ASP A 76 -36.10 1.30 -21.62
C ASP A 76 -36.53 2.77 -21.37
N THR A 77 -37.75 3.03 -20.87
CA THR A 77 -38.14 4.39 -20.51
C THR A 77 -37.51 4.79 -19.17
N MET A 78 -37.00 6.02 -19.12
CA MET A 78 -36.42 6.61 -17.92
C MET A 78 -37.54 7.32 -17.15
N SER A 79 -37.66 7.03 -15.86
CA SER A 79 -38.54 7.77 -14.96
C SER A 79 -37.90 9.09 -14.52
N HIS A 80 -38.69 10.02 -13.99
CA HIS A 80 -38.19 11.18 -13.24
C HIS A 80 -37.80 10.84 -11.80
N CYS A 81 -37.80 9.55 -11.42
CA CYS A 81 -37.33 9.09 -10.12
C CYS A 81 -35.83 8.80 -10.20
N VAL A 82 -35.10 9.24 -9.18
CA VAL A 82 -33.66 9.04 -9.07
C VAL A 82 -33.32 8.25 -7.81
N HIS A 83 -32.24 7.49 -7.90
CA HIS A 83 -31.63 6.88 -6.72
C HIS A 83 -31.12 7.95 -5.76
N PRO A 84 -31.33 7.78 -4.44
CA PRO A 84 -30.69 8.63 -3.46
C PRO A 84 -29.16 8.38 -3.41
N CYS A 85 -28.45 9.34 -2.84
CA CYS A 85 -27.02 9.30 -2.53
C CYS A 85 -26.85 9.55 -1.02
N PRO A 86 -26.25 8.62 -0.25
CA PRO A 86 -25.54 7.42 -0.68
C PRO A 86 -26.46 6.33 -1.26
N SER A 87 -25.86 5.33 -1.92
CA SER A 87 -26.63 4.29 -2.62
C SER A 87 -27.41 3.39 -1.65
N LEU A 88 -28.49 2.80 -2.16
CA LEU A 88 -29.39 1.93 -1.40
C LEU A 88 -28.82 0.53 -1.08
N TYR A 89 -27.63 0.19 -1.59
CA TYR A 89 -27.03 -1.13 -1.36
C TYR A 89 -26.70 -1.42 0.11
N PHE A 90 -26.67 -0.39 0.94
CA PHE A 90 -26.43 -0.48 2.37
C PHE A 90 -27.43 0.39 3.12
N SER A 91 -27.76 0.02 4.36
CA SER A 91 -28.54 0.89 5.22
C SER A 91 -27.72 2.10 5.68
N ASP A 92 -28.37 3.17 6.12
CA ASP A 92 -27.69 4.36 6.67
C ASP A 92 -26.77 4.01 7.85
N ARG A 93 -27.18 3.00 8.64
CA ARG A 93 -26.37 2.47 9.75
C ARG A 93 -25.10 1.79 9.25
N ASP A 94 -25.21 0.99 8.20
CA ASP A 94 -24.07 0.27 7.60
C ASP A 94 -23.08 1.28 6.99
N TRP A 95 -23.59 2.26 6.25
CA TRP A 95 -22.82 3.37 5.71
C TRP A 95 -22.09 4.16 6.79
N THR A 96 -22.79 4.52 7.87
CA THR A 96 -22.20 5.23 9.02
C THR A 96 -21.11 4.38 9.68
N THR A 97 -21.35 3.08 9.87
CA THR A 97 -20.38 2.15 10.46
C THR A 97 -19.10 2.05 9.61
N MET A 98 -19.23 1.95 8.29
CA MET A 98 -18.08 1.93 7.39
C MET A 98 -17.32 3.25 7.39
N MET A 99 -18.02 4.38 7.39
CA MET A 99 -17.42 5.73 7.45
C MET A 99 -16.67 5.97 8.76
N ASP A 100 -17.25 5.59 9.90
CA ASP A 100 -16.63 5.78 11.21
C ASP A 100 -15.38 4.90 11.38
N MET A 101 -15.44 3.63 10.98
CA MET A 101 -14.25 2.76 10.96
C MET A 101 -13.17 3.36 10.05
N SER A 102 -13.57 3.75 8.84
CA SER A 102 -12.69 4.36 7.86
C SER A 102 -12.00 5.59 8.44
N LEU A 103 -12.73 6.46 9.14
CA LEU A 103 -12.21 7.71 9.71
C LEU A 103 -11.20 7.42 10.81
N ILE A 104 -11.52 6.51 11.73
CA ILE A 104 -10.64 6.16 12.85
C ILE A 104 -9.34 5.55 12.33
N VAL A 105 -9.42 4.52 11.49
CA VAL A 105 -8.24 3.79 11.02
C VAL A 105 -7.42 4.64 10.05
N ALA A 106 -8.05 5.40 9.15
CA ALA A 106 -7.33 6.30 8.25
C ALA A 106 -6.61 7.41 9.01
N THR A 107 -7.19 7.94 10.09
CA THR A 107 -6.52 8.94 10.94
C THR A 107 -5.26 8.37 11.60
N ILE A 108 -5.35 7.17 12.19
CA ILE A 108 -4.18 6.49 12.79
C ILE A 108 -3.12 6.24 11.71
N SER A 109 -3.54 5.73 10.57
CA SER A 109 -2.68 5.40 9.43
C SER A 109 -2.02 6.63 8.80
N PHE A 110 -2.72 7.77 8.77
CA PHE A 110 -2.21 9.06 8.33
C PHE A 110 -1.05 9.53 9.22
N PHE A 111 -1.24 9.58 10.54
CA PHE A 111 -0.19 9.95 11.47
C PHE A 111 0.97 8.96 11.48
N ALA A 112 0.68 7.66 11.35
CA ALA A 112 1.70 6.63 11.18
C ALA A 112 2.56 6.86 9.93
N SER A 113 1.92 7.23 8.81
CA SER A 113 2.63 7.52 7.55
C SER A 113 3.46 8.80 7.66
N ILE A 114 2.94 9.86 8.29
CA ILE A 114 3.73 11.07 8.60
C ILE A 114 4.94 10.73 9.46
N PHE A 115 4.76 9.92 10.51
CA PHE A 115 5.87 9.50 11.38
C PHE A 115 6.96 8.79 10.58
N LEU A 116 6.62 7.88 9.67
CA LEU A 116 7.58 7.20 8.81
C LEU A 116 8.23 8.16 7.81
N LEU A 117 7.46 9.06 7.21
CA LEU A 117 7.97 10.09 6.31
C LEU A 117 9.01 10.96 6.99
N LEU A 118 8.72 11.45 8.20
CA LEU A 118 9.67 12.24 8.98
C LEU A 118 10.90 11.41 9.37
N THR A 119 10.69 10.19 9.89
CA THR A 119 11.76 9.30 10.35
C THR A 119 12.77 8.99 9.25
N TYR A 120 12.30 8.70 8.03
CA TYR A 120 13.14 8.28 6.92
C TYR A 120 13.46 9.42 5.95
N SER A 121 12.97 10.63 6.21
CA SER A 121 13.31 11.82 5.43
C SER A 121 14.80 12.15 5.58
N PRO A 122 15.45 12.67 4.53
CA PRO A 122 16.79 13.25 4.61
C PRO A 122 16.93 14.31 5.71
N LEU A 123 15.82 14.95 6.13
CA LEU A 123 15.81 15.95 7.20
C LEU A 123 16.16 15.36 8.58
N MET A 124 15.61 14.19 8.93
CA MET A 124 15.92 13.53 10.21
C MET A 124 17.12 12.61 10.10
N ASN A 125 17.43 12.13 8.89
CA ASN A 125 18.39 11.08 8.68
C ASN A 125 19.40 11.39 7.53
N PRO A 126 20.15 12.50 7.61
CA PRO A 126 20.98 12.98 6.50
C PRO A 126 22.09 12.00 6.12
N SER A 127 22.59 11.19 7.07
CA SER A 127 23.69 10.25 6.83
C SER A 127 23.25 8.91 6.25
N TYR A 128 21.96 8.58 6.21
CA TYR A 128 21.46 7.26 5.80
C TYR A 128 20.54 7.37 4.58
N ASN A 129 21.13 7.79 3.45
CA ASN A 129 20.46 7.75 2.16
C ASN A 129 20.68 6.38 1.49
N ASN A 130 20.13 5.33 2.09
CA ASN A 130 20.18 3.98 1.53
C ASN A 130 18.95 3.74 0.64
N ARG A 131 19.12 2.95 -0.43
CA ARG A 131 18.04 2.56 -1.35
C ARG A 131 16.77 2.06 -0.64
N HIS A 132 16.94 1.22 0.38
CA HIS A 132 15.84 0.72 1.20
C HIS A 132 15.03 1.83 1.86
N THR A 133 15.74 2.79 2.44
CA THR A 133 15.15 3.93 3.12
C THR A 133 14.33 4.78 2.15
N ILE A 134 14.85 5.01 0.94
CA ILE A 134 14.13 5.72 -0.13
C ILE A 134 12.86 4.96 -0.52
N GLY A 135 12.93 3.64 -0.66
CA GLY A 135 11.77 2.81 -0.94
C GLY A 135 10.69 2.92 0.15
N ILE A 136 11.08 2.87 1.43
CA ILE A 136 10.16 3.01 2.57
C ILE A 136 9.53 4.39 2.55
N LEU A 137 10.34 5.44 2.39
CA LEU A 137 9.88 6.82 2.32
C LEU A 137 8.85 7.02 1.19
N SER A 138 9.14 6.48 0.01
CA SER A 138 8.28 6.63 -1.17
C SER A 138 6.97 5.84 -1.05
N MET A 139 7.03 4.61 -0.50
CA MET A 139 5.83 3.83 -0.19
C MET A 139 4.97 4.54 0.86
N SER A 140 5.58 5.03 1.94
CA SER A 140 4.89 5.80 2.99
C SER A 140 4.30 7.10 2.46
N PHE A 141 4.92 7.73 1.45
CA PHE A 141 4.36 8.90 0.78
C PHE A 141 3.09 8.54 0.00
N GLY A 142 3.12 7.45 -0.77
CA GLY A 142 1.92 6.94 -1.45
C GLY A 142 0.78 6.67 -0.46
N ILE A 143 1.05 5.94 0.64
CA ILE A 143 0.07 5.63 1.68
C ILE A 143 -0.44 6.91 2.36
N PHE A 144 0.45 7.87 2.65
CA PHE A 144 0.07 9.18 3.19
C PHE A 144 -0.95 9.88 2.30
N LEU A 145 -0.77 9.88 0.97
CA LEU A 145 -1.72 10.51 0.04
C LEU A 145 -3.08 9.81 0.05
N ILE A 146 -3.11 8.48 0.11
CA ILE A 146 -4.37 7.71 0.27
C ILE A 146 -5.08 8.15 1.55
N MET A 147 -4.39 8.12 2.70
CA MET A 147 -5.00 8.46 3.99
C MET A 147 -5.36 9.96 4.08
N PHE A 148 -4.62 10.84 3.41
CA PHE A 148 -4.94 12.26 3.32
C PHE A 148 -6.29 12.47 2.62
N THR A 149 -6.52 11.78 1.50
CA THR A 149 -7.82 11.86 0.81
C THR A 149 -8.95 11.28 1.65
N ASP A 150 -8.72 10.18 2.37
CA ASP A 150 -9.71 9.65 3.31
C ASP A 150 -10.04 10.65 4.41
N MET A 151 -9.06 11.24 5.07
CA MET A 151 -9.31 12.25 6.12
C MET A 151 -10.07 13.47 5.58
N TYR A 152 -9.74 13.93 4.37
CA TYR A 152 -10.44 15.03 3.72
C TYR A 152 -11.90 14.67 3.42
N ASN A 153 -12.12 13.49 2.82
CA ASN A 153 -13.45 13.00 2.45
C ASN A 153 -14.32 12.76 3.68
N LEU A 154 -13.78 12.14 4.72
CA LEU A 154 -14.53 11.72 5.89
C LEU A 154 -14.91 12.88 6.81
N LYS A 155 -14.14 13.97 6.81
CA LYS A 155 -14.56 15.23 7.45
C LYS A 155 -15.84 15.78 6.83
N LYS A 156 -15.99 15.65 5.51
CA LYS A 156 -17.17 16.06 4.74
C LYS A 156 -18.27 14.98 4.71
N ARG A 157 -17.99 13.77 5.22
CA ARG A 157 -18.89 12.59 5.17
C ARG A 157 -19.43 12.40 3.75
N PHE A 158 -20.74 12.21 3.59
CA PHE A 158 -21.37 12.02 2.29
C PHE A 158 -21.34 13.26 1.41
N THR A 159 -21.18 14.48 1.94
CA THR A 159 -21.33 15.71 1.13
C THR A 159 -20.29 15.84 0.01
N LEU A 160 -19.13 15.18 0.13
CA LEU A 160 -18.13 15.15 -0.93
C LEU A 160 -18.50 14.19 -2.07
N GLY A 161 -19.07 13.03 -1.74
CA GLY A 161 -19.52 12.03 -2.70
C GLY A 161 -20.94 12.28 -3.23
N CYS A 162 -21.73 13.03 -2.48
CA CYS A 162 -23.14 13.34 -2.71
C CYS A 162 -23.34 14.86 -2.59
N PRO A 163 -23.10 15.64 -3.66
CA PRO A 163 -23.27 17.09 -3.63
C PRO A 163 -24.73 17.49 -3.35
N SER A 164 -25.68 16.60 -3.68
CA SER A 164 -27.07 16.66 -3.25
C SER A 164 -27.56 15.23 -2.98
N GLU A 165 -28.68 15.09 -2.24
CA GLU A 165 -29.27 13.78 -1.91
C GLU A 165 -29.65 12.95 -3.15
N THR A 166 -29.81 13.59 -4.31
CA THR A 166 -30.18 12.96 -5.58
C THR A 166 -29.01 12.76 -6.56
N ARG A 167 -27.79 13.21 -6.22
CA ARG A 167 -26.68 13.30 -7.18
C ARG A 167 -25.40 12.71 -6.63
N PHE A 168 -24.76 11.87 -7.42
CA PHE A 168 -23.41 11.37 -7.17
C PHE A 168 -22.39 12.37 -7.73
N ALA A 169 -21.30 12.60 -7.01
CA ALA A 169 -20.23 13.46 -7.48
C ALA A 169 -19.55 12.84 -8.71
N VAL A 170 -19.21 13.68 -9.68
CA VAL A 170 -18.55 13.31 -10.94
C VAL A 170 -17.25 14.11 -11.10
N GLN A 171 -16.47 13.83 -12.14
CA GLN A 171 -15.20 14.53 -12.39
C GLN A 171 -15.35 16.06 -12.51
N ASN A 172 -16.51 16.58 -12.92
CA ASN A 172 -16.72 18.03 -12.96
C ASN A 172 -16.82 18.66 -11.55
N ASP A 173 -17.03 17.86 -10.52
CA ASP A 173 -17.01 18.30 -9.12
C ASP A 173 -15.56 18.34 -8.62
N ALA A 174 -15.03 19.55 -8.43
CA ALA A 174 -13.61 19.78 -8.15
C ALA A 174 -13.07 18.97 -6.96
N ASP A 175 -13.82 18.92 -5.86
CA ASP A 175 -13.43 18.16 -4.67
C ASP A 175 -13.30 16.65 -4.97
N CYS A 176 -14.25 16.10 -5.71
CA CYS A 176 -14.27 14.70 -6.09
C CYS A 176 -13.13 14.36 -7.06
N PHE A 177 -12.88 15.23 -8.03
CA PHE A 177 -11.78 15.08 -8.97
C PHE A 177 -10.41 15.13 -8.30
N ILE A 178 -10.15 16.15 -7.48
CA ILE A 178 -8.85 16.33 -6.81
C ILE A 178 -8.58 15.17 -5.87
N THR A 179 -9.56 14.76 -5.07
CA THR A 179 -9.41 13.63 -4.14
C THR A 179 -9.22 12.31 -4.89
N GLY A 180 -9.98 12.07 -5.97
CA GLY A 180 -9.81 10.89 -6.82
C GLY A 180 -8.42 10.82 -7.48
N LEU A 181 -7.88 11.94 -7.96
CA LEU A 181 -6.53 12.02 -8.52
C LEU A 181 -5.46 11.68 -7.49
N ILE A 182 -5.50 12.33 -6.32
CA ILE A 182 -4.52 12.13 -5.25
C ILE A 182 -4.60 10.68 -4.74
N PHE A 183 -5.81 10.15 -4.58
CA PHE A 183 -6.05 8.77 -4.14
C PHE A 183 -5.47 7.78 -5.15
N GLN A 184 -5.78 7.93 -6.44
CA GLN A 184 -5.25 7.05 -7.49
C GLN A 184 -3.73 7.09 -7.55
N PHE A 185 -3.12 8.28 -7.53
CA PHE A 185 -1.66 8.41 -7.51
C PHE A 185 -1.03 7.76 -6.28
N GLY A 186 -1.63 7.97 -5.10
CA GLY A 186 -1.20 7.35 -3.85
C GLY A 186 -1.24 5.82 -3.92
N CYS A 187 -2.36 5.26 -4.39
CA CYS A 187 -2.55 3.81 -4.57
C CYS A 187 -1.52 3.20 -5.52
N VAL A 188 -1.37 3.75 -6.73
CA VAL A 188 -0.44 3.22 -7.74
C VAL A 188 1.01 3.35 -7.28
N SER A 189 1.39 4.51 -6.71
CA SER A 189 2.74 4.75 -6.20
C SER A 189 3.09 3.80 -5.05
N ALA A 190 2.19 3.63 -4.08
CA ALA A 190 2.40 2.72 -2.95
C ALA A 190 2.63 1.27 -3.41
N VAL A 191 1.84 0.78 -4.37
CA VAL A 191 1.98 -0.58 -4.92
C VAL A 191 3.31 -0.78 -5.65
N PHE A 192 3.73 0.18 -6.48
CA PHE A 192 5.00 0.07 -7.19
C PHE A 192 6.21 0.18 -6.26
N PHE A 193 6.18 1.07 -5.27
CA PHE A 193 7.25 1.16 -4.28
C PHE A 193 7.28 -0.04 -3.34
N TRP A 194 6.14 -0.61 -2.97
CA TRP A 194 6.07 -1.91 -2.27
C TRP A 194 6.75 -3.02 -3.09
N THR A 195 6.47 -3.05 -4.39
CA THR A 195 7.06 -4.04 -5.31
C THR A 195 8.58 -3.92 -5.36
N ALA A 196 9.13 -2.71 -5.47
CA ALA A 196 10.59 -2.58 -5.46
C ALA A 196 11.22 -2.74 -4.09
N LEU A 197 10.51 -2.42 -3.00
CA LEU A 197 10.97 -2.75 -1.66
C LEU A 197 11.15 -4.27 -1.50
N SER A 198 10.26 -5.07 -2.08
CA SER A 198 10.45 -6.53 -2.09
C SER A 198 11.72 -6.94 -2.83
N LEU A 199 11.99 -6.34 -3.99
CA LEU A 199 13.18 -6.63 -4.79
C LEU A 199 14.48 -6.15 -4.10
N ASP A 200 14.44 -4.97 -3.48
CA ASP A 200 15.56 -4.43 -2.73
C ASP A 200 15.90 -5.29 -1.50
N LEU A 201 14.89 -5.76 -0.76
CA LEU A 201 15.12 -6.68 0.35
C LEU A 201 15.76 -7.99 -0.11
N TYR A 202 15.33 -8.52 -1.26
CA TYR A 202 15.97 -9.69 -1.89
C TYR A 202 17.45 -9.44 -2.19
N PHE A 203 17.79 -8.28 -2.78
CA PHE A 203 19.17 -7.93 -3.08
C PHE A 203 20.03 -7.72 -1.83
N GLN A 204 19.47 -7.16 -0.76
CA GLN A 204 20.17 -7.04 0.52
C GLN A 204 20.48 -8.40 1.13
N ILE A 205 19.51 -9.31 1.17
CA ILE A 205 19.71 -10.66 1.75
C ILE A 205 20.71 -11.46 0.93
N THR A 206 20.75 -11.27 -0.39
CA THR A 206 21.70 -11.93 -1.29
C THR A 206 23.03 -11.19 -1.45
N ASN A 207 23.23 -10.07 -0.74
CA ASN A 207 24.43 -9.23 -0.81
C ASN A 207 24.83 -8.84 -2.25
N ARG A 208 23.85 -8.51 -3.10
CA ARG A 208 24.14 -8.07 -4.46
C ARG A 208 24.37 -6.57 -4.51
N ASN A 209 25.58 -6.18 -4.87
CA ASN A 209 25.95 -4.79 -5.10
C ASN A 209 25.26 -4.27 -6.38
N ILE A 210 24.49 -3.20 -6.23
CA ILE A 210 23.82 -2.51 -7.34
C ILE A 210 24.30 -1.06 -7.35
N SER A 211 24.51 -0.52 -8.55
CA SER A 211 24.96 0.86 -8.72
C SER A 211 23.93 1.86 -8.18
N ARG A 212 24.39 2.86 -7.42
CA ARG A 212 23.55 3.97 -6.90
C ARG A 212 22.76 4.70 -7.99
N LYS A 213 23.26 4.75 -9.23
CA LYS A 213 22.54 5.39 -10.35
C LYS A 213 21.21 4.72 -10.66
N TYR A 214 21.11 3.41 -10.41
CA TYR A 214 19.88 2.64 -10.63
C TYR A 214 18.73 3.14 -9.76
N ASP A 215 19.02 3.60 -8.55
CA ASP A 215 18.02 4.05 -7.58
C ASP A 215 17.28 5.30 -8.07
N LEU A 216 18.01 6.23 -8.66
CA LEU A 216 17.46 7.44 -9.26
C LEU A 216 16.56 7.10 -10.46
N TYR A 217 17.02 6.25 -11.38
CA TYR A 217 16.24 5.87 -12.55
C TYR A 217 14.96 5.13 -12.19
N TYR A 218 15.04 4.21 -11.23
CA TYR A 218 13.87 3.48 -10.74
C TYR A 218 12.88 4.43 -10.04
N PHE A 219 13.34 5.35 -9.20
CA PHE A 219 12.49 6.33 -8.51
C PHE A 219 11.74 7.23 -9.49
N ILE A 220 12.44 7.78 -10.49
CA ILE A 220 11.84 8.61 -11.54
C ILE A 220 10.86 7.79 -12.38
N GLY A 221 11.26 6.58 -12.81
CA GLY A 221 10.44 5.71 -13.64
C GLY A 221 9.13 5.32 -12.96
N VAL A 222 9.15 4.94 -11.68
CA VAL A 222 7.94 4.56 -10.95
C VAL A 222 6.99 5.73 -10.74
N ASN A 223 7.49 6.92 -10.38
CA ASN A 223 6.64 8.10 -10.26
C ASN A 223 6.05 8.51 -11.61
N PHE A 224 6.84 8.46 -12.69
CA PHE A 224 6.35 8.76 -14.04
C PHE A 224 5.23 7.81 -14.48
N ILE A 225 5.41 6.50 -14.29
CA ILE A 225 4.37 5.50 -14.61
C ILE A 225 3.14 5.70 -13.71
N SER A 226 3.34 6.04 -12.43
CA SER A 226 2.22 6.33 -11.51
C SER A 226 1.41 7.54 -11.98
N LEU A 227 2.08 8.62 -12.39
CA LEU A 227 1.41 9.79 -12.98
C LEU A 227 0.66 9.42 -14.25
N LEU A 228 1.25 8.62 -15.14
CA LEU A 228 0.61 8.17 -16.37
C LEU A 228 -0.72 7.44 -16.06
N PHE A 229 -0.70 6.47 -15.14
CA PHE A 229 -1.91 5.74 -14.75
C PHE A 229 -2.93 6.57 -13.96
N THR A 230 -2.51 7.67 -13.34
CA THR A 230 -3.42 8.65 -12.72
C THR A 230 -4.08 9.55 -13.76
N PHE A 231 -3.36 9.99 -14.80
CA PHE A 231 -3.90 10.95 -15.76
C PHE A 231 -4.67 10.33 -16.93
N ILE A 232 -4.45 9.06 -17.27
CA ILE A 232 -5.22 8.39 -18.34
C ILE A 232 -6.74 8.47 -18.12
N PRO A 233 -7.30 8.13 -16.93
CA PRO A 233 -8.75 8.21 -16.69
C PRO A 233 -9.33 9.64 -16.73
N VAL A 234 -8.48 10.67 -16.64
CA VAL A 234 -8.91 12.07 -16.71
C VAL A 234 -9.43 12.40 -18.11
N ILE A 235 -8.79 11.85 -19.15
CA ILE A 235 -9.11 12.09 -20.57
C ILE A 235 -10.54 11.62 -20.87
N SER A 236 -10.94 10.51 -20.28
CA SER A 236 -12.26 9.89 -20.46
C SER A 236 -13.31 10.35 -19.46
N LYS A 237 -13.00 11.36 -18.62
CA LYS A 237 -13.88 11.85 -17.56
C LYS A 237 -14.36 10.76 -16.60
N SER A 238 -13.50 9.78 -16.30
CA SER A 238 -13.90 8.56 -15.60
C SER A 238 -13.84 8.66 -14.08
N TYR A 239 -13.48 9.81 -13.49
CA TYR A 239 -13.51 9.98 -12.03
C TYR A 239 -14.91 10.31 -11.49
N GLY A 240 -15.26 9.77 -10.33
CA GLY A 240 -16.51 10.09 -9.63
C GLY A 240 -16.75 9.22 -8.39
N PHE A 241 -17.92 9.39 -7.77
CA PHE A 241 -18.33 8.66 -6.58
C PHE A 241 -19.14 7.40 -6.93
N GLY A 242 -18.59 6.23 -6.62
CA GLY A 242 -19.18 4.93 -6.99
C GLY A 242 -20.27 4.48 -6.01
N ASP A 243 -21.13 3.56 -6.45
CA ASP A 243 -22.25 3.04 -5.62
C ASP A 243 -21.79 2.35 -4.34
N PHE A 244 -20.61 1.76 -4.36
CA PHE A 244 -20.03 1.02 -3.24
C PHE A 244 -18.82 1.72 -2.62
N ALA A 245 -18.56 2.98 -2.98
CA ALA A 245 -17.33 3.69 -2.62
C ALA A 245 -17.53 4.59 -1.39
N LEU A 246 -16.46 4.77 -0.59
CA LEU A 246 -16.42 5.78 0.49
C LEU A 246 -15.80 7.11 0.03
N GLY A 247 -15.26 7.15 -1.19
CA GLY A 247 -14.62 8.33 -1.76
C GLY A 247 -14.65 8.30 -3.28
N CYS A 248 -14.19 9.38 -3.89
CA CYS A 248 -14.12 9.47 -5.34
C CYS A 248 -12.98 8.64 -5.91
N TRP A 249 -13.27 7.88 -6.97
CA TRP A 249 -12.30 7.04 -7.66
C TRP A 249 -12.70 6.86 -9.14
N ILE A 250 -12.02 5.97 -9.86
CA ILE A 250 -12.32 5.69 -11.28
C ILE A 250 -13.61 4.86 -11.34
N LEU A 251 -14.67 5.45 -11.90
CA LEU A 251 -15.99 4.84 -12.09
C LEU A 251 -16.02 3.86 -13.25
N ASP A 252 -15.36 4.20 -14.35
CA ASP A 252 -15.37 3.34 -15.54
C ASP A 252 -14.52 2.10 -15.28
N PHE A 253 -15.17 0.94 -15.31
CA PHE A 253 -14.55 -0.35 -15.06
C PHE A 253 -13.37 -0.64 -15.99
N ASN A 254 -13.42 -0.24 -17.26
CA ASN A 254 -12.33 -0.51 -18.20
C ASN A 254 -11.07 0.30 -17.83
N TYR A 255 -11.25 1.56 -17.45
CA TYR A 255 -10.14 2.41 -17.00
C TYR A 255 -9.62 1.99 -15.64
N ALA A 256 -10.49 1.62 -14.70
CA ALA A 256 -10.08 1.06 -13.41
C ALA A 256 -9.29 -0.26 -13.60
N LEU A 257 -9.77 -1.13 -14.51
CA LEU A 257 -9.10 -2.38 -14.85
C LEU A 257 -7.72 -2.13 -15.45
N GLY A 258 -7.62 -1.26 -16.45
CA GLY A 258 -6.38 -0.98 -17.18
C GLY A 258 -5.35 -0.19 -16.39
N CYS A 259 -5.79 0.82 -15.63
CA CYS A 259 -4.89 1.77 -14.96
C CYS A 259 -4.58 1.38 -13.51
N PHE A 260 -5.35 0.49 -12.89
CA PHE A 260 -5.12 0.07 -11.51
C PHE A 260 -5.03 -1.44 -11.36
N TRP A 261 -6.10 -2.17 -11.69
CA TRP A 261 -6.18 -3.60 -11.35
C TRP A 261 -5.15 -4.46 -12.09
N ILE A 262 -4.95 -4.27 -13.40
CA ILE A 262 -3.93 -5.01 -14.18
C ILE A 262 -2.51 -4.72 -13.66
N PRO A 263 -2.09 -3.43 -13.52
CA PRO A 263 -0.80 -3.12 -12.91
C PRO A 263 -0.62 -3.73 -11.50
N LEU A 264 -1.66 -3.67 -10.66
CA LEU A 264 -1.66 -4.30 -9.34
C LEU A 264 -1.46 -5.82 -9.43
N SER A 265 -2.16 -6.52 -10.33
CA SER A 265 -1.98 -7.97 -10.53
C SER A 265 -0.54 -8.31 -10.89
N VAL A 266 0.06 -7.57 -11.84
CA VAL A 266 1.45 -7.80 -12.26
C VAL A 266 2.40 -7.61 -11.09
N CYS A 267 2.21 -6.55 -10.31
CA CYS A 267 2.99 -6.26 -9.11
C CYS A 267 2.84 -7.37 -8.06
N LEU A 268 1.61 -7.80 -7.76
CA LEU A 268 1.32 -8.86 -6.79
C LEU A 268 2.02 -10.16 -7.14
N ILE A 269 1.95 -10.57 -8.41
CA ILE A 269 2.57 -11.83 -8.85
C ILE A 269 4.08 -11.74 -8.81
N PHE A 270 4.64 -10.64 -9.31
CA PHE A 270 6.08 -10.42 -9.27
C PHE A 270 6.60 -10.39 -7.84
N SER A 271 5.99 -9.59 -6.96
CA SER A 271 6.36 -9.49 -5.54
C SER A 271 6.19 -10.82 -4.82
N THR A 272 5.14 -11.60 -5.11
CA THR A 272 4.96 -12.92 -4.50
C THR A 272 6.11 -13.85 -4.87
N VAL A 273 6.53 -13.87 -6.14
CA VAL A 273 7.68 -14.65 -6.58
C VAL A 273 8.95 -14.19 -5.85
N VAL A 274 9.18 -12.88 -5.73
CA VAL A 274 10.34 -12.33 -5.01
C VAL A 274 10.30 -12.67 -3.52
N VAL A 275 9.15 -12.59 -2.85
CA VAL A 275 8.98 -12.99 -1.45
C VAL A 275 9.28 -14.47 -1.25
N LEU A 276 8.84 -15.35 -2.15
CA LEU A 276 9.21 -16.76 -2.12
C LEU A 276 10.72 -16.98 -2.29
N MET A 277 11.37 -16.20 -3.16
CA MET A 277 12.84 -16.24 -3.29
C MET A 277 13.54 -15.76 -2.01
N ILE A 278 13.04 -14.72 -1.36
CA ILE A 278 13.56 -14.24 -0.07
C ILE A 278 13.45 -15.33 0.99
N LEU A 279 12.27 -15.97 1.11
CA LEU A 279 12.05 -17.05 2.07
C LEU A 279 13.00 -18.22 1.82
N TYR A 280 13.25 -18.57 0.55
CA TYR A 280 14.20 -19.60 0.18
C TYR A 280 15.64 -19.24 0.58
N GLU A 281 16.10 -18.02 0.31
CA GLU A 281 17.45 -17.59 0.71
C GLU A 281 17.60 -17.50 2.23
N VAL A 282 16.57 -17.01 2.94
CA VAL A 282 16.52 -17.03 4.41
C VAL A 282 16.61 -18.44 4.96
N TYR A 283 15.87 -19.39 4.40
CA TYR A 283 15.94 -20.80 4.77
C TYR A 283 17.34 -21.39 4.54
N LYS A 284 17.95 -21.08 3.39
CA LYS A 284 19.31 -21.52 3.06
C LYS A 284 20.35 -20.97 4.05
N ILE A 285 20.28 -19.68 4.38
CA ILE A 285 21.17 -19.04 5.37
C ILE A 285 20.96 -19.66 6.74
N TYR A 286 19.71 -19.88 7.16
CA TYR A 286 19.38 -20.52 8.43
C TYR A 286 19.97 -21.92 8.54
N LYS A 287 19.93 -22.71 7.45
CA LYS A 287 20.49 -24.07 7.42
C LYS A 287 22.02 -24.07 7.41
N ALA A 288 22.65 -23.11 6.72
CA ALA A 288 24.10 -23.07 6.56
C ALA A 288 24.83 -22.38 7.73
N SER A 289 24.18 -21.44 8.41
CA SER A 289 24.79 -20.65 9.49
C SER A 289 24.45 -21.22 10.87
N ASN A 290 25.47 -21.63 11.62
CA ASN A 290 25.33 -21.86 13.06
C ASN A 290 25.10 -20.56 13.86
N GLN A 291 25.33 -19.39 13.25
CA GLN A 291 25.13 -18.08 13.88
C GLN A 291 23.75 -17.50 13.54
N LYS A 292 22.86 -17.52 14.53
CA LYS A 292 21.46 -17.02 14.45
C LYS A 292 21.34 -15.48 14.44
N THR A 293 22.43 -14.73 14.58
CA THR A 293 22.41 -13.28 14.85
C THR A 293 22.19 -12.42 13.61
N SER A 294 22.64 -12.83 12.42
CA SER A 294 22.56 -11.98 11.21
C SER A 294 21.13 -11.80 10.68
N LEU A 295 20.24 -12.77 10.90
CA LEU A 295 18.89 -12.75 10.31
C LEU A 295 17.91 -11.80 11.02
N LYS A 296 18.19 -11.45 12.28
CA LYS A 296 17.28 -10.64 13.12
C LYS A 296 16.99 -9.26 12.55
N GLY A 297 17.88 -8.70 11.74
CA GLY A 297 17.71 -7.38 11.11
C GLY A 297 16.68 -7.35 9.98
N HIS A 298 16.46 -8.48 9.30
CA HIS A 298 15.65 -8.55 8.06
C HIS A 298 14.26 -9.14 8.27
N ILE A 299 13.99 -9.76 9.43
CA ILE A 299 12.69 -10.40 9.70
C ILE A 299 11.53 -9.39 9.76
N LYS A 300 11.72 -8.21 10.35
CA LYS A 300 10.67 -7.19 10.45
C LYS A 300 10.25 -6.64 9.07
N PRO A 301 11.19 -6.21 8.19
CA PRO A 301 10.85 -5.85 6.81
C PRO A 301 10.14 -6.98 6.04
N LEU A 302 10.58 -8.22 6.21
CA LEU A 302 9.94 -9.38 5.57
C LEU A 302 8.49 -9.57 6.03
N LEU A 303 8.22 -9.48 7.34
CA LEU A 303 6.87 -9.58 7.88
C LEU A 303 5.96 -8.44 7.37
N CYS A 304 6.50 -7.22 7.25
CA CYS A 304 5.79 -6.09 6.65
C CYS A 304 5.36 -6.38 5.20
N LEU A 305 6.30 -6.88 4.39
CA LEU A 305 6.03 -7.22 2.99
C LEU A 305 4.96 -8.30 2.88
N ILE A 306 5.02 -9.33 3.73
CA ILE A 306 4.03 -10.41 3.76
C ILE A 306 2.66 -9.88 4.21
N SER A 307 2.60 -9.04 5.24
CA SER A 307 1.35 -8.41 5.71
C SER A 307 0.68 -7.61 4.58
N ASN A 308 1.43 -6.70 3.95
CA ASN A 308 0.91 -5.90 2.85
C ASN A 308 0.53 -6.77 1.64
N CYS A 309 1.24 -7.87 1.41
CA CYS A 309 0.89 -8.85 0.37
C CYS A 309 -0.51 -9.43 0.61
N PHE A 310 -0.81 -9.87 1.83
CA PHE A 310 -2.13 -10.38 2.20
C PHE A 310 -3.23 -9.31 2.06
N GLU A 311 -2.96 -8.08 2.47
CA GLU A 311 -3.89 -6.95 2.33
C GLU A 311 -4.21 -6.69 0.85
N PHE A 312 -3.20 -6.63 -0.02
CA PHE A 312 -3.40 -6.46 -1.46
C PHE A 312 -4.10 -7.64 -2.12
N PHE A 313 -3.78 -8.88 -1.72
CA PHE A 313 -4.49 -10.07 -2.20
C PHE A 313 -5.97 -10.05 -1.80
N TYR A 314 -6.28 -9.64 -0.57
CA TYR A 314 -7.66 -9.51 -0.12
C TYR A 314 -8.42 -8.44 -0.93
N VAL A 315 -7.83 -7.25 -1.08
CA VAL A 315 -8.40 -6.14 -1.87
C VAL A 315 -8.64 -6.56 -3.32
N PHE A 316 -7.67 -7.27 -3.93
CA PHE A 316 -7.78 -7.78 -5.29
C PHE A 316 -8.82 -8.90 -5.43
N GLY A 317 -8.84 -9.86 -4.50
CA GLY A 317 -9.82 -10.95 -4.51
C GLY A 317 -11.25 -10.44 -4.33
N TYR A 318 -11.45 -9.47 -3.42
CA TYR A 318 -12.74 -8.85 -3.20
C TYR A 318 -13.21 -8.03 -4.41
N SER A 319 -12.33 -7.32 -5.10
CA SER A 319 -12.73 -6.58 -6.30
C SER A 319 -13.13 -7.50 -7.45
N LEU A 320 -12.46 -8.65 -7.61
CA LEU A 320 -12.90 -9.69 -8.55
C LEU A 320 -14.25 -10.28 -8.13
N TYR A 321 -14.45 -10.57 -6.85
CA TYR A 321 -15.74 -11.03 -6.33
C TYR A 321 -16.86 -10.03 -6.66
N LEU A 322 -16.64 -8.74 -6.36
CA LEU A 322 -17.61 -7.69 -6.66
C LEU A 322 -17.89 -7.59 -8.17
N ALA A 323 -16.86 -7.67 -9.01
CA ALA A 323 -17.03 -7.66 -10.47
C ALA A 323 -17.90 -8.83 -10.96
N THR A 324 -17.78 -10.02 -10.37
CA THR A 324 -18.63 -11.18 -10.72
C THR A 324 -20.07 -11.08 -10.20
N LYS A 325 -20.28 -10.32 -9.11
CA LYS A 325 -21.59 -10.16 -8.46
C LYS A 325 -22.33 -8.90 -8.88
N LEU A 326 -21.66 -7.99 -9.60
CA LEU A 326 -22.22 -6.68 -9.95
C LEU A 326 -23.53 -6.78 -10.74
N THR A 327 -23.62 -7.70 -11.71
CA THR A 327 -24.84 -7.90 -12.50
C THR A 327 -25.99 -8.38 -11.62
N GLU A 328 -25.77 -9.40 -10.79
CA GLU A 328 -26.78 -9.92 -9.84
C GLU A 328 -27.25 -8.84 -8.85
N LEU A 329 -26.34 -7.98 -8.39
CA LEU A 329 -26.68 -6.87 -7.51
C LEU A 329 -27.54 -5.81 -8.21
N HIS A 330 -27.24 -5.48 -9.47
CA HIS A 330 -28.06 -4.57 -10.26
C HIS A 330 -29.45 -5.17 -10.54
N ASP A 331 -29.52 -6.46 -10.90
CA ASP A 331 -30.79 -7.15 -11.16
C ASP A 331 -31.67 -7.18 -9.89
N ASN A 332 -31.08 -7.44 -8.72
CA ASN A 332 -31.80 -7.42 -7.44
C ASN A 332 -32.28 -6.01 -7.08
N MET A 333 -31.47 -4.99 -7.34
CA MET A 333 -31.86 -3.59 -7.15
C MET A 333 -33.02 -3.20 -8.07
N ASP A 334 -32.99 -3.62 -9.33
CA ASP A 334 -34.07 -3.38 -10.29
C ASP A 334 -35.36 -4.10 -9.87
N ALA A 335 -35.26 -5.33 -9.38
CA ALA A 335 -36.40 -6.08 -8.85
C ALA A 335 -37.00 -5.40 -7.60
N TYR A 336 -36.15 -4.89 -6.71
CA TYR A 336 -36.56 -4.12 -5.54
C TYR A 336 -37.30 -2.84 -5.96
N ILE A 337 -36.76 -2.06 -6.90
CA ILE A 337 -37.41 -0.84 -7.39
C ILE A 337 -38.75 -1.13 -8.05
N LYS A 338 -38.84 -2.16 -8.90
CA LYS A 338 -40.11 -2.57 -9.51
C LYS A 338 -41.17 -2.90 -8.45
N CYS A 339 -40.77 -3.59 -7.39
CA CYS A 339 -41.66 -3.88 -6.27
C CYS A 339 -42.16 -2.60 -5.58
N LEU A 340 -41.32 -1.57 -5.42
CA LEU A 340 -41.74 -0.27 -4.87
C LEU A 340 -42.80 0.41 -5.73
N PHE A 341 -42.65 0.37 -7.07
CA PHE A 341 -43.64 0.97 -7.97
C PHE A 341 -44.96 0.20 -8.01
N ILE A 342 -44.92 -1.13 -8.00
CA ILE A 342 -46.13 -1.97 -7.96
C ILE A 342 -46.94 -1.72 -6.68
N ASN A 343 -46.25 -1.49 -5.56
CA ASN A 343 -46.86 -1.28 -4.26
C ASN A 343 -46.93 0.20 -3.85
N ALA A 344 -46.73 1.14 -4.77
CA ALA A 344 -46.68 2.58 -4.47
C ALA A 344 -47.95 3.12 -3.79
N HIS A 345 -49.09 2.46 -4.00
CA HIS A 345 -50.38 2.81 -3.40
C HIS A 345 -50.74 1.98 -2.15
N ASN A 346 -49.93 0.97 -1.81
CA ASN A 346 -50.15 0.11 -0.65
C ASN A 346 -49.45 0.70 0.57
N ASP A 347 -49.99 0.42 1.76
CA ASP A 347 -49.33 0.82 3.01
C ASP A 347 -47.96 0.12 3.12
N PRO A 348 -46.86 0.82 3.48
CA PRO A 348 -45.50 0.28 3.50
C PRO A 348 -45.32 -1.01 4.33
N ASP A 349 -46.15 -1.20 5.35
CA ASP A 349 -46.09 -2.37 6.25
C ASP A 349 -46.81 -3.61 5.69
N THR A 350 -47.49 -3.49 4.54
CA THR A 350 -48.32 -4.56 3.97
C THR A 350 -47.59 -5.40 2.92
N TYR A 351 -46.42 -4.97 2.46
CA TYR A 351 -45.64 -5.66 1.44
C TYR A 351 -44.17 -5.74 1.82
N VAL A 352 -43.48 -6.75 1.30
CA VAL A 352 -42.03 -6.93 1.48
C VAL A 352 -41.40 -7.07 0.12
N CYS A 353 -40.52 -6.14 -0.22
CA CYS A 353 -39.74 -6.20 -1.46
C CYS A 353 -38.50 -7.08 -1.30
N PRO A 354 -37.98 -7.64 -2.41
CA PRO A 354 -36.80 -8.49 -2.37
C PRO A 354 -35.59 -7.75 -1.80
N ASP A 355 -34.71 -8.48 -1.12
CA ASP A 355 -33.47 -7.93 -0.59
C ASP A 355 -32.51 -7.57 -1.74
N HIS A 356 -31.99 -6.35 -1.71
CA HIS A 356 -31.07 -5.79 -2.69
C HIS A 356 -29.71 -5.43 -2.06
N ARG A 357 -29.53 -5.70 -0.76
CA ARG A 357 -28.39 -5.20 0.00
C ARG A 357 -27.14 -6.05 -0.24
N LEU A 358 -25.99 -5.38 -0.25
CA LEU A 358 -24.70 -6.06 -0.28
C LEU A 358 -24.30 -6.46 1.14
N ASN A 359 -23.68 -7.63 1.30
CA ASN A 359 -23.16 -8.05 2.59
C ASN A 359 -22.09 -7.06 3.10
N LEU A 360 -22.34 -6.47 4.27
CA LEU A 360 -21.49 -5.47 4.90
C LEU A 360 -20.09 -6.01 5.25
N ALA A 361 -20.01 -7.24 5.77
CA ALA A 361 -18.76 -7.77 6.34
C ALA A 361 -17.56 -7.76 5.35
N PRO A 362 -17.68 -8.28 4.12
CA PRO A 362 -16.55 -8.29 3.20
C PRO A 362 -16.20 -6.88 2.67
N GLN A 363 -17.18 -5.99 2.50
CA GLN A 363 -16.94 -4.58 2.13
C GLN A 363 -16.22 -3.82 3.25
N PHE A 364 -16.63 -4.05 4.51
CA PHE A 364 -16.00 -3.49 5.68
C PHE A 364 -14.53 -3.92 5.76
N LEU A 365 -14.25 -5.21 5.60
CA LEU A 365 -12.88 -5.73 5.61
C LEU A 365 -12.06 -5.18 4.44
N PHE A 366 -12.66 -4.96 3.26
CA PHE A 366 -11.98 -4.34 2.13
C PHE A 366 -11.49 -2.93 2.46
N PHE A 367 -12.36 -2.10 3.04
CA PHE A 367 -11.99 -0.75 3.45
C PHE A 367 -11.01 -0.72 4.62
N LEU A 368 -11.13 -1.69 5.54
CA LEU A 368 -10.20 -1.84 6.65
C LEU A 368 -8.80 -2.21 6.14
N SER A 369 -8.67 -3.19 5.24
CA SER A 369 -7.39 -3.62 4.67
C SER A 369 -6.65 -2.49 3.98
N LEU A 370 -7.33 -1.65 3.20
CA LEU A 370 -6.70 -0.50 2.55
C LEU A 370 -6.10 0.50 3.55
N ARG A 371 -6.71 0.67 4.72
CA ARG A 371 -6.29 1.64 5.74
C ARG A 371 -5.25 1.08 6.70
N LEU A 372 -5.18 -0.24 6.86
CA LEU A 372 -4.18 -0.91 7.68
C LEU A 372 -2.75 -0.80 7.12
N LEU A 373 -2.58 -0.47 5.83
CA LEU A 373 -1.27 -0.30 5.18
C LEU A 373 -0.31 0.67 5.92
N GLY A 374 -0.81 1.79 6.45
CA GLY A 374 0.03 2.72 7.23
C GLY A 374 0.30 2.24 8.65
N VAL A 375 -0.66 1.53 9.25
CA VAL A 375 -0.52 0.91 10.58
C VAL A 375 0.52 -0.21 10.54
N SER A 376 0.49 -1.08 9.53
CA SER A 376 1.51 -2.11 9.33
C SER A 376 2.89 -1.48 9.13
N GLY A 377 2.96 -0.40 8.35
CA GLY A 377 4.18 0.39 8.16
C GLY A 377 4.85 0.81 9.48
N ILE A 378 4.11 1.45 10.40
CA ILE A 378 4.69 1.91 11.67
C ILE A 378 5.05 0.75 12.59
N ILE A 379 4.25 -0.32 12.65
CA ILE A 379 4.52 -1.50 13.47
C ILE A 379 5.86 -2.12 13.06
N PHE A 380 6.09 -2.32 11.77
CA PHE A 380 7.28 -3.03 11.29
C PHE A 380 8.50 -2.13 11.10
N TYR A 381 8.33 -0.93 10.53
CA TYR A 381 9.45 -0.01 10.26
C TYR A 381 9.67 0.99 11.40
N GLY A 382 8.63 1.48 12.05
CA GLY A 382 8.72 2.49 13.11
C GLY A 382 9.25 2.00 14.45
N THR A 383 9.13 0.72 14.77
CA THR A 383 9.50 0.16 16.09
C THR A 383 10.94 -0.37 16.18
N ASN A 384 11.84 0.02 15.26
CA ASN A 384 13.21 -0.49 15.22
C ASN A 384 14.16 0.30 16.14
N SER A 385 15.18 -0.37 16.71
CA SER A 385 16.27 0.30 17.43
C SER A 385 16.98 1.33 16.56
N LYS A 386 17.07 1.08 15.25
CA LYS A 386 17.57 2.05 14.26
C LYS A 386 16.76 3.34 14.25
N VAL A 387 15.43 3.26 14.29
CA VAL A 387 14.55 4.44 14.34
C VAL A 387 14.78 5.23 15.62
N LYS A 388 14.90 4.54 16.77
CA LYS A 388 15.27 5.20 18.04
C LYS A 388 16.59 5.96 17.93
N LYS A 389 17.60 5.38 17.26
CA LYS A 389 18.89 6.03 17.02
C LYS A 389 18.76 7.25 16.10
N ILE A 390 17.99 7.16 15.02
CA ILE A 390 17.72 8.29 14.12
C ILE A 390 17.10 9.44 14.89
N TRP A 391 16.04 9.19 15.66
CA TRP A 391 15.38 10.23 16.45
C TRP A 391 16.31 10.82 17.51
N LYS A 392 17.06 10.00 18.27
CA LYS A 392 18.03 10.51 19.25
C LYS A 392 19.10 11.43 18.64
N ASN A 393 19.50 11.15 17.41
CA ASN A 393 20.53 11.91 16.70
C ASN A 393 19.94 13.05 15.86
N SER A 394 18.62 13.18 15.77
CA SER A 394 17.99 14.16 14.89
C SER A 394 18.14 15.57 15.45
N ILE A 395 18.14 16.56 14.55
CA ILE A 395 18.25 17.98 14.91
C ILE A 395 17.12 18.41 15.85
N LEU A 396 15.93 17.78 15.75
CA LEU A 396 14.79 18.09 16.61
C LEU A 396 15.07 17.76 18.07
N LEU A 397 15.66 16.58 18.36
CA LEU A 397 15.93 16.14 19.74
C LEU A 397 17.30 16.56 20.25
N ASN A 398 18.28 16.77 19.37
CA ASN A 398 19.61 17.27 19.73
C ASN A 398 19.65 18.81 19.93
N ASN A 399 18.48 19.46 20.03
CA ASN A 399 18.42 20.87 20.38
C ASN A 399 18.77 21.08 21.85
N ARG A 400 19.64 22.07 22.11
CA ARG A 400 20.15 22.44 23.45
C ARG A 400 19.05 22.59 24.51
N PHE A 401 17.86 23.00 24.11
CA PHE A 401 16.69 23.11 25.00
C PHE A 401 16.19 21.75 25.50
N LEU A 402 16.04 20.75 24.62
CA LEU A 402 15.59 19.41 24.99
C LEU A 402 16.68 18.63 25.74
N GLY A 403 17.95 18.84 25.38
CA GLY A 403 19.09 18.27 26.10
C GLY A 403 19.07 18.58 27.60
N LYS A 404 18.59 19.75 28.01
CA LYS A 404 18.49 20.15 29.43
C LYS A 404 17.38 19.42 30.21
N TYR A 405 16.31 19.00 29.53
CA TYR A 405 15.21 18.24 30.15
C TYR A 405 15.43 16.72 30.08
N PHE A 406 16.14 16.23 29.04
CA PHE A 406 16.44 14.82 28.85
C PHE A 406 17.81 14.39 29.37
N SER A 407 18.70 15.32 29.76
CA SER A 407 19.80 14.99 30.66
C SER A 407 19.18 14.73 32.04
N SER A 408 18.55 13.57 32.19
CA SER A 408 18.32 12.98 33.49
C SER A 408 19.67 13.03 34.18
N ASN A 409 19.77 13.87 35.22
CA ASN A 409 20.86 13.87 36.17
C ASN A 409 20.96 12.43 36.65
N SER A 410 21.77 11.63 35.95
CA SER A 410 22.40 10.45 36.51
C SER A 410 23.39 11.09 37.47
N GLY A 411 22.87 11.50 38.63
CA GLY A 411 23.64 11.95 39.76
C GLY A 411 24.48 10.75 40.13
N THR A 412 25.65 10.67 39.51
CA THR A 412 26.75 9.83 39.94
C THR A 412 27.03 10.30 41.35
N SER A 413 26.40 9.65 42.32
CA SER A 413 26.82 9.67 43.70
C SER A 413 28.26 9.20 43.68
N THR A 414 29.17 10.17 43.72
CA THR A 414 30.60 9.97 43.87
C THR A 414 30.78 9.08 45.10
N PRO A 415 31.25 7.83 44.97
CA PRO A 415 31.74 7.11 46.12
C PRO A 415 33.06 7.78 46.48
N VAL A 416 33.04 8.58 47.55
CA VAL A 416 34.24 9.03 48.22
C VAL A 416 34.94 7.79 48.75
N GLY A 417 35.98 7.31 48.06
CA GLY A 417 36.58 6.01 48.36
C GLY A 417 37.92 5.73 47.69
N SER A 418 38.94 6.50 48.06
CA SER A 418 40.31 6.04 48.37
C SER A 418 41.01 4.94 47.51
N LYS A 419 42.14 5.36 46.91
CA LYS A 419 43.45 4.68 46.75
C LYS A 419 43.76 3.82 45.50
N ASN A 420 44.78 4.32 44.78
CA ASN A 420 45.94 3.62 44.20
C ASN A 420 45.71 2.28 43.46
N ARG A 421 45.89 2.27 42.12
CA ARG A 421 46.93 1.43 41.48
C ARG A 421 47.09 1.60 39.96
N SER A 422 48.36 1.78 39.58
CA SER A 422 49.07 1.32 38.37
C SER A 422 48.39 1.30 37.00
N LYS A 423 48.91 2.19 36.15
CA LYS A 423 48.91 2.17 34.68
C LYS A 423 49.19 0.76 34.13
N THR A 424 48.26 0.21 33.35
CA THR A 424 48.59 -0.72 32.26
C THR A 424 47.68 -0.40 31.07
N SER A 425 48.28 0.23 30.06
CA SER A 425 47.66 0.57 28.79
C SER A 425 47.52 -0.69 27.95
N SER A 426 46.31 -1.24 27.85
CA SER A 426 45.95 -2.17 26.78
C SER A 426 44.83 -1.52 25.96
N GLN A 427 45.19 -1.10 24.74
CA GLN A 427 44.26 -0.63 23.74
C GLN A 427 43.40 -1.82 23.29
N LEU A 428 42.18 -1.90 23.80
CA LEU A 428 41.17 -2.81 23.29
C LEU A 428 40.55 -2.19 22.04
N TYR A 429 40.82 -2.86 20.92
CA TYR A 429 40.23 -2.66 19.61
C TYR A 429 38.72 -2.94 19.71
N ASP A 430 37.92 -1.89 19.62
CA ASP A 430 36.45 -1.99 19.62
C ASP A 430 35.99 -2.34 18.19
N ASN A 431 35.65 -3.62 17.97
CA ASN A 431 35.19 -4.15 16.70
C ASN A 431 33.77 -3.64 16.38
N SER A 432 33.69 -2.47 15.76
CA SER A 432 32.48 -1.94 15.11
C SER A 432 32.19 -2.71 13.82
N PHE A 433 31.36 -3.75 13.96
CA PHE A 433 30.78 -4.52 12.87
C PHE A 433 29.76 -3.66 12.10
N GLY A 434 30.03 -3.40 10.82
CA GLY A 434 29.02 -2.89 9.87
C GLY A 434 29.41 -1.68 9.02
N ASP A 435 30.61 -1.68 8.44
CA ASP A 435 30.90 -0.85 7.27
C ASP A 435 31.77 -1.62 6.26
N SER A 436 31.12 -2.52 5.51
CA SER A 436 31.75 -3.24 4.40
C SER A 436 31.73 -2.44 3.09
N GLY A 437 31.33 -1.16 3.12
CA GLY A 437 31.36 -0.28 1.94
C GLY A 437 32.68 0.48 1.80
N ILE A 438 33.28 0.90 2.92
CA ILE A 438 34.52 1.70 2.90
C ILE A 438 35.78 0.85 2.69
N LEU A 439 35.77 -0.43 3.08
CA LEU A 439 36.95 -1.30 2.94
C LEU A 439 37.24 -1.69 1.47
N GLU A 440 36.24 -1.67 0.58
CA GLU A 440 36.43 -1.94 -0.86
C GLU A 440 36.99 -0.70 -1.58
N GLU A 441 36.61 0.51 -1.16
CA GLU A 441 37.13 1.77 -1.72
C GLU A 441 38.60 2.01 -1.31
N ILE A 442 39.00 1.56 -0.12
CA ILE A 442 40.41 1.58 0.31
C ILE A 442 41.23 0.52 -0.47
N LYS A 443 40.67 -0.67 -0.75
CA LYS A 443 41.39 -1.68 -1.55
C LYS A 443 41.57 -1.27 -3.01
N GLU A 444 40.61 -0.60 -3.62
CA GLU A 444 40.75 -0.08 -4.99
C GLU A 444 41.77 1.08 -5.06
N TYR A 445 41.88 1.89 -4.01
CA TYR A 445 42.89 2.94 -3.93
C TYR A 445 44.29 2.37 -3.69
N ASP A 446 44.42 1.35 -2.84
CA ASP A 446 45.72 0.72 -2.52
C ASP A 446 46.27 -0.13 -3.71
N GLU A 447 45.39 -0.73 -4.53
CA GLU A 447 45.79 -1.36 -5.80
C GLU A 447 46.24 -0.36 -6.87
N LYS A 448 45.63 0.83 -6.94
CA LYS A 448 46.06 1.90 -7.86
C LYS A 448 47.37 2.56 -7.42
N VAL A 449 47.66 2.60 -6.12
CA VAL A 449 48.95 3.09 -5.60
C VAL A 449 50.06 2.05 -5.79
N LYS A 450 49.78 0.75 -5.66
CA LYS A 450 50.77 -0.31 -5.92
C LYS A 450 51.14 -0.49 -7.39
N ASN A 451 50.26 -0.14 -8.33
CA ASN A 451 50.52 -0.30 -9.76
C ASN A 451 51.20 0.90 -10.44
N ASN A 452 51.48 1.99 -9.71
CA ASN A 452 52.39 3.05 -10.15
C ASN A 452 53.76 2.87 -9.49
N SER A 453 54.45 1.80 -9.88
CA SER A 453 55.85 1.57 -9.53
C SER A 453 56.74 2.58 -10.28
N ILE A 454 57.20 3.59 -9.55
CA ILE A 454 58.40 4.35 -9.88
C ILE A 454 59.57 3.35 -9.86
N ILE A 455 60.24 3.25 -11.01
CA ILE A 455 61.47 2.48 -11.20
C ILE A 455 62.56 3.12 -10.34
N THR A 456 63.05 2.41 -9.34
CA THR A 456 64.39 2.64 -8.76
C THR A 456 65.22 1.35 -8.93
N PRO A 457 66.49 1.46 -9.34
CA PRO A 457 67.32 0.30 -9.62
C PRO A 457 67.98 -0.27 -8.36
N VAL A 458 67.89 -1.60 -8.25
CA VAL A 458 68.95 -2.58 -7.96
C VAL A 458 70.00 -2.22 -6.88
N GLY A 459 70.11 -3.08 -5.86
CA GLY A 459 71.35 -3.27 -5.10
C GLY A 459 71.20 -3.95 -3.73
N ASP A 460 71.35 -5.28 -3.74
CA ASP A 460 71.95 -6.18 -2.74
C ASP A 460 71.32 -6.46 -1.35
N ASP A 461 70.76 -7.67 -1.28
CA ASP A 461 71.14 -8.83 -0.44
C ASP A 461 71.38 -8.72 1.08
N ASN A 462 70.84 -9.77 1.72
CA ASN A 462 71.14 -10.36 3.04
C ASN A 462 70.42 -9.76 4.26
N ASN A 463 69.41 -10.48 4.76
CA ASN A 463 69.52 -10.99 6.13
C ASN A 463 68.56 -12.15 6.42
N GLU A 464 69.13 -13.29 6.76
CA GLU A 464 68.50 -14.35 7.55
C GLU A 464 68.11 -13.78 8.91
N ASN A 465 66.93 -14.12 9.43
CA ASN A 465 66.81 -14.40 10.85
C ASN A 465 65.58 -15.26 11.18
N ASN A 466 65.90 -16.45 11.68
CA ASN A 466 65.07 -17.31 12.51
C ASN A 466 64.39 -16.51 13.63
N ASN A 467 63.14 -16.86 13.96
CA ASN A 467 62.77 -17.08 15.34
C ASN A 467 61.50 -17.96 15.46
N ASN A 468 61.73 -19.15 16.02
CA ASN A 468 60.75 -20.02 16.64
C ASN A 468 60.05 -19.30 17.80
N ILE A 469 58.73 -19.38 17.88
CA ILE A 469 58.01 -19.32 19.16
C ILE A 469 56.97 -20.44 19.19
N SER A 470 57.18 -21.33 20.15
CA SER A 470 56.34 -22.44 20.57
C SER A 470 55.09 -21.97 21.33
N SER A 471 54.01 -22.73 21.12
CA SER A 471 52.97 -23.18 22.07
C SER A 471 52.57 -22.29 23.26
N ASN A 472 51.25 -22.05 23.40
CA ASN A 472 50.50 -22.54 24.56
C ASN A 472 48.97 -22.34 24.50
N ASP A 473 48.29 -23.34 25.07
CA ASP A 473 47.05 -23.32 25.86
C ASP A 473 45.70 -22.98 25.21
N ILE A 474 45.00 -24.06 24.85
CA ILE A 474 43.54 -24.10 24.66
C ILE A 474 42.92 -24.40 26.03
N HIS A 475 42.29 -23.40 26.62
CA HIS A 475 41.41 -23.57 27.78
C HIS A 475 39.98 -23.87 27.30
N GLU A 476 39.55 -25.08 27.58
CA GLU A 476 38.18 -25.57 27.50
C GLU A 476 37.36 -24.93 28.63
N ILE A 477 36.22 -24.32 28.29
CA ILE A 477 35.22 -23.84 29.26
C ILE A 477 33.90 -24.55 28.94
N GLU A 478 33.59 -25.55 29.77
CA GLU A 478 32.24 -26.04 30.02
C GLU A 478 31.35 -24.90 30.51
N LEU A 479 30.15 -24.81 29.95
CA LEU A 479 29.04 -24.09 30.60
C LEU A 479 27.79 -24.96 30.58
N THR A 480 27.52 -25.45 31.78
CA THR A 480 26.31 -26.09 32.28
C THR A 480 25.09 -25.16 32.26
N ASN A 481 23.93 -25.77 32.00
CA ASN A 481 22.59 -25.50 32.52
C ASN A 481 22.21 -24.06 32.92
N ILE A 482 21.19 -23.50 32.24
CA ILE A 482 19.88 -23.08 32.77
C ILE A 482 18.86 -23.19 31.63
#